data_AF-A0A1A2Y029-F1
#
_entry.id   AF-A0A1A2Y029-F1
#
_cell.length_a   1.000
_cell.length_b   1.000
_cell.length_c   1.000
_cell.angle_alpha   90.00
_cell.angle_beta   90.00
_cell.angle_gamma   90.00
#
_symmetry.space_group_name_H-M   'P 1'
#
loop_
_entity.id
_entity.type
_entity.pdbx_description
1 polymer ?
#
loop_
_entity_poly.entity_id
_entity_poly.type
_entity_poly.pdbx_seq_one_letter_code
_entity_poly.pdbx_strand_id
1 'polypeptide(L)'
;MEQFAERVIASWGDGTCDDDLLASIETLYQARLRFPPSWPEHRRQDFIARHADLAASELGGLFDDLIDTVINDHGLQYGVMPHSEDAAQLVHAARRDALDDFLMRIDDDMANEIAAAATQNPGRGNGSMTACGPGQRPATITTCRRRPRHSSRP
;
A
#
# COMPACT_ATOMS: atom_id res chain seq x y z
N MET A 1 11.21 -15.58 -8.70
CA MET A 1 10.47 -15.07 -9.87
C MET A 1 9.43 -16.10 -10.25
N GLU A 2 9.85 -17.23 -10.84
CA GLU A 2 8.96 -18.30 -11.31
C GLU A 2 8.00 -18.84 -10.23
N GLN A 3 8.48 -19.01 -8.98
CA GLN A 3 7.63 -19.51 -7.88
C GLN A 3 6.48 -18.56 -7.49
N PHE A 4 6.62 -17.24 -7.67
CA PHE A 4 5.54 -16.29 -7.39
C PHE A 4 4.47 -16.39 -8.48
N ALA A 5 4.90 -16.35 -9.74
CA ALA A 5 4.00 -16.43 -10.89
C ALA A 5 3.20 -17.74 -10.89
N GLU A 6 3.88 -18.88 -10.71
CA GLU A 6 3.24 -20.19 -10.63
C GLU A 6 2.25 -20.27 -9.46
N ARG A 7 2.61 -19.73 -8.28
CA ARG A 7 1.72 -19.71 -7.13
C ARG A 7 0.46 -18.89 -7.42
N VAL A 8 0.61 -17.68 -7.94
CA VAL A 8 -0.51 -16.78 -8.23
C VAL A 8 -1.43 -17.42 -9.27
N ILE A 9 -0.88 -17.92 -10.39
CA ILE A 9 -1.65 -18.57 -11.46
C ILE A 9 -2.34 -19.83 -10.95
N ALA A 10 -1.66 -20.69 -10.19
CA ALA A 10 -2.24 -21.93 -9.68
C ALA A 10 -3.37 -21.69 -8.67
N SER A 11 -3.30 -20.59 -7.92
CA SER A 11 -4.36 -20.21 -6.99
C SER A 11 -5.53 -19.51 -7.70
N TRP A 12 -5.26 -18.87 -8.84
CA TRP A 12 -6.24 -18.05 -9.54
C TRP A 12 -7.44 -18.84 -10.06
N GLY A 13 -8.65 -18.43 -9.67
CA GLY A 13 -9.90 -19.04 -10.12
C GLY A 13 -10.39 -20.21 -9.26
N ASP A 14 -9.63 -20.66 -8.25
CA ASP A 14 -10.09 -21.62 -7.22
C ASP A 14 -10.87 -20.92 -6.08
N GLY A 15 -11.39 -19.71 -6.35
CA GLY A 15 -11.99 -18.84 -5.33
C GLY A 15 -10.99 -18.03 -4.52
N THR A 16 -9.75 -17.86 -5.02
CA THR A 16 -8.79 -16.91 -4.45
C THR A 16 -9.44 -15.56 -4.25
N CYS A 17 -9.43 -15.10 -3.01
CA CYS A 17 -9.83 -13.75 -2.65
C CYS A 17 -8.74 -12.78 -3.12
N ASP A 18 -9.12 -11.57 -3.51
CA ASP A 18 -8.18 -10.46 -3.80
C ASP A 18 -7.14 -10.29 -2.68
N ASP A 19 -7.50 -10.66 -1.44
CA ASP A 19 -6.64 -10.69 -0.26
C ASP A 19 -5.40 -11.60 -0.41
N ASP A 20 -5.51 -12.75 -1.08
CA ASP A 20 -4.38 -13.68 -1.26
C ASP A 20 -3.38 -13.14 -2.29
N LEU A 21 -3.88 -12.48 -3.33
CA LEU A 21 -3.06 -11.79 -4.32
C LEU A 21 -2.35 -10.61 -3.67
N LEU A 22 -3.09 -9.80 -2.90
CA LEU A 22 -2.56 -8.69 -2.12
C LEU A 22 -1.43 -9.13 -1.19
N ALA A 23 -1.67 -10.13 -0.34
CA ALA A 23 -0.66 -10.65 0.58
C ALA A 23 0.59 -11.18 -0.14
N SER A 24 0.41 -11.78 -1.31
CA SER A 24 1.52 -12.27 -2.14
C SER A 24 2.33 -11.11 -2.72
N ILE A 25 1.70 -10.04 -3.18
CA ILE A 25 2.36 -8.83 -3.67
C ILE A 25 3.07 -8.08 -2.54
N GLU A 26 2.46 -7.95 -1.36
CA GLU A 26 3.11 -7.36 -0.19
C GLU A 26 4.40 -8.10 0.18
N THR A 27 4.34 -9.44 0.21
CA THR A 27 5.50 -10.29 0.48
C THR A 27 6.58 -10.09 -0.60
N LEU A 28 6.19 -10.00 -1.86
CA LEU A 28 7.09 -9.71 -2.98
C LEU A 28 7.79 -8.36 -2.80
N TYR A 29 7.05 -7.31 -2.45
CA TYR A 29 7.58 -5.96 -2.24
C TYR A 29 8.54 -5.91 -1.04
N GLN A 30 8.20 -6.57 0.07
CA GLN A 30 9.09 -6.67 1.23
C GLN A 30 10.42 -7.34 0.89
N ALA A 31 10.39 -8.37 0.04
CA ALA A 31 11.60 -9.10 -0.36
C ALA A 31 12.45 -8.34 -1.38
N ARG A 32 11.84 -7.54 -2.26
CA ARG A 32 12.50 -6.98 -3.45
C ARG A 32 12.84 -5.50 -3.34
N LEU A 33 11.97 -4.70 -2.73
CA LEU A 33 12.13 -3.25 -2.70
C LEU A 33 13.24 -2.84 -1.73
N ARG A 34 14.04 -1.86 -2.16
CA ARG A 34 15.07 -1.26 -1.31
C ARG A 34 14.65 0.15 -0.91
N PHE A 35 14.42 0.31 0.39
CA PHE A 35 14.01 1.57 0.95
C PHE A 35 15.20 2.40 1.48
N PRO A 36 15.08 3.73 1.49
CA PRO A 36 16.07 4.59 2.12
C PRO A 36 16.21 4.29 3.62
N PRO A 37 17.43 4.35 4.18
CA PRO A 37 17.65 4.10 5.61
C PRO A 37 16.98 5.16 6.51
N SER A 38 16.63 6.32 5.96
CA SER A 38 15.91 7.38 6.66
C SER A 38 14.42 7.08 6.87
N TRP A 39 13.87 6.05 6.21
CA TRP A 39 12.45 5.72 6.32
C TRP A 39 12.17 4.82 7.53
N PRO A 40 11.35 5.28 8.50
CA PRO A 40 10.93 4.43 9.60
C PRO A 40 10.09 3.24 9.10
N GLU A 41 10.03 2.17 9.89
CA GLU A 41 9.34 0.91 9.54
C GLU A 41 7.88 1.14 9.12
N HIS A 42 7.10 1.88 9.92
CA HIS A 42 5.69 2.15 9.61
C HIS A 42 5.51 2.81 8.24
N ARG A 43 6.42 3.72 7.85
CA ARG A 43 6.34 4.38 6.54
C ARG A 43 6.65 3.41 5.40
N ARG A 44 7.59 2.48 5.60
CA ARG A 44 7.88 1.42 4.62
C ARG A 44 6.67 0.51 4.46
N GLN A 45 6.04 0.13 5.56
CA GLN A 45 4.82 -0.67 5.57
C GLN A 45 3.65 0.04 4.88
N ASP A 46 3.39 1.31 5.20
CA ASP A 46 2.34 2.11 4.55
C ASP A 46 2.55 2.22 3.03
N PHE A 47 3.81 2.40 2.60
CA PHE A 47 4.16 2.42 1.18
C PHE A 47 3.88 1.07 0.52
N ILE A 48 4.35 -0.03 1.12
CA ILE A 48 4.13 -1.37 0.60
C ILE A 48 2.63 -1.67 0.49
N ALA A 49 1.87 -1.47 1.57
CA ALA A 49 0.44 -1.77 1.61
C ALA A 49 -0.34 -1.02 0.53
N ARG A 50 -0.09 0.29 0.40
CA ARG A 50 -0.77 1.12 -0.61
C ARG A 50 -0.45 0.70 -2.04
N HIS A 51 0.83 0.46 -2.35
CA HIS A 51 1.22 0.07 -3.70
C HIS A 51 0.83 -1.37 -4.01
N ALA A 52 0.80 -2.25 -3.01
CA ALA A 52 0.38 -3.63 -3.18
C ALA A 52 -1.14 -3.72 -3.44
N ASP A 53 -1.95 -2.92 -2.74
CA ASP A 53 -3.41 -2.83 -2.95
C ASP A 53 -3.76 -2.37 -4.38
N LEU A 54 -3.09 -1.32 -4.85
CA LEU A 54 -3.25 -0.85 -6.23
C LEU A 54 -2.83 -1.93 -7.23
N ALA A 55 -1.66 -2.53 -7.04
CA ALA A 55 -1.16 -3.57 -7.93
C ALA A 55 -2.03 -4.82 -7.95
N ALA A 56 -2.58 -5.24 -6.80
CA ALA A 56 -3.50 -6.36 -6.71
C ALA A 56 -4.79 -6.07 -7.49
N SER A 57 -5.34 -4.87 -7.34
CA SER A 57 -6.54 -4.44 -8.05
C SER A 57 -6.31 -4.41 -9.57
N GLU A 58 -5.20 -3.84 -10.02
CA GLU A 58 -4.83 -3.76 -11.44
C GLU A 58 -4.60 -5.14 -12.05
N LEU A 59 -3.82 -5.98 -11.36
CA LEU A 59 -3.46 -7.31 -11.85
C LEU A 59 -4.68 -8.25 -11.85
N GLY A 60 -5.55 -8.13 -10.84
CA GLY A 60 -6.79 -8.89 -10.79
C GLY A 60 -7.73 -8.54 -11.93
N GLY A 61 -7.96 -7.23 -12.17
CA GLY A 61 -8.74 -6.78 -13.32
C GLY A 61 -8.15 -7.24 -14.65
N LEU A 62 -6.82 -7.13 -14.82
CA LEU A 62 -6.14 -7.63 -16.01
C LEU A 62 -6.34 -9.14 -16.19
N PHE A 63 -6.28 -9.92 -15.12
CA PHE A 63 -6.44 -11.38 -15.18
C PHE A 63 -7.83 -11.85 -15.57
N ASP A 64 -8.85 -11.07 -15.20
CA ASP A 64 -10.23 -11.28 -15.63
C ASP A 64 -10.39 -10.89 -17.10
N ASP A 65 -9.90 -9.71 -17.49
CA ASP A 65 -9.94 -9.21 -18.86
C ASP A 65 -9.20 -10.12 -19.86
N LEU A 66 -8.11 -10.76 -19.42
CA LEU A 66 -7.32 -11.68 -20.24
C LEU A 66 -8.13 -12.91 -20.69
N ILE A 67 -9.11 -13.37 -19.91
CA ILE A 67 -9.96 -14.50 -20.31
C ILE A 67 -10.71 -14.14 -21.59
N ASP A 68 -11.41 -13.01 -21.57
CA ASP A 68 -12.22 -12.56 -22.70
C ASP A 68 -11.35 -12.12 -23.87
N THR A 69 -10.26 -11.39 -23.61
CA THR A 69 -9.35 -10.88 -24.64
C THR A 69 -8.71 -12.00 -25.44
N VAL A 70 -8.13 -13.00 -24.77
CA VAL A 70 -7.42 -14.09 -25.43
C VAL A 70 -8.35 -14.97 -26.26
N ILE A 71 -9.55 -15.26 -25.73
CA ILE A 71 -10.55 -16.06 -26.44
C ILE A 71 -11.06 -15.31 -27.67
N ASN A 72 -11.37 -14.01 -27.51
CA ASN A 72 -11.84 -13.17 -28.60
C ASN A 72 -10.78 -13.00 -29.70
N ASP A 73 -9.53 -12.72 -29.33
CA ASP A 73 -8.42 -12.55 -30.28
C ASP A 73 -8.17 -13.83 -31.08
N HIS A 74 -8.24 -15.00 -30.43
CA HIS A 74 -8.18 -16.28 -31.15
C HIS A 74 -9.32 -16.41 -32.16
N GLY A 75 -10.57 -16.11 -31.74
CA GLY A 75 -11.73 -16.13 -32.63
C GLY A 75 -11.59 -15.20 -33.83
N LEU A 76 -11.08 -13.99 -33.63
CA LEU A 76 -10.82 -13.02 -34.68
C LEU A 76 -9.70 -13.48 -35.63
N GLN A 77 -8.63 -14.09 -35.10
CA GLN A 77 -7.48 -14.51 -35.89
C GLN A 77 -7.76 -15.75 -36.74
N TYR A 78 -8.50 -16.73 -36.20
CA TYR A 78 -8.69 -18.03 -36.84
C TYR A 78 -10.12 -18.29 -37.32
N GLY A 79 -11.07 -17.40 -37.02
CA GLY A 79 -12.47 -17.53 -37.39
C GLY A 79 -13.22 -18.64 -36.63
N VAL A 80 -12.60 -19.20 -35.59
CA VAL A 80 -13.12 -20.29 -34.76
C VAL A 80 -12.71 -20.10 -33.31
N MET A 81 -13.59 -20.46 -32.39
CA MET A 81 -13.28 -20.44 -30.96
C MET A 81 -12.33 -21.59 -30.61
N PRO A 82 -11.37 -21.36 -29.70
CA PRO A 82 -10.46 -22.41 -29.26
C PRO A 82 -11.24 -23.54 -28.54
N HIS A 83 -10.75 -24.77 -28.63
CA HIS A 83 -11.23 -25.84 -27.75
C HIS A 83 -10.93 -25.48 -26.29
N SER A 84 -11.72 -26.00 -25.35
CA SER A 84 -11.62 -25.60 -23.94
C SER A 84 -10.24 -25.82 -23.31
N GLU A 85 -9.54 -26.89 -23.72
CA GLU A 85 -8.19 -27.18 -23.25
C GLU A 85 -7.17 -26.19 -23.82
N ASP A 86 -7.27 -25.88 -25.11
CA ASP A 86 -6.41 -24.87 -25.77
C ASP A 86 -6.68 -23.48 -25.18
N ALA A 87 -7.94 -23.14 -24.92
CA ALA A 87 -8.33 -21.88 -24.28
C ALA A 87 -7.69 -21.72 -22.89
N ALA A 88 -7.70 -22.78 -22.08
CA ALA A 88 -7.06 -22.77 -20.77
C ALA A 88 -5.55 -22.55 -20.87
N GLN A 89 -4.88 -23.20 -21.84
CA GLN A 89 -3.45 -23.00 -22.08
C GLN A 89 -3.12 -21.58 -22.54
N LEU A 90 -3.93 -21.02 -23.44
CA LEU A 90 -3.75 -19.65 -23.93
C LEU A 90 -3.91 -18.62 -22.80
N VAL A 91 -4.95 -18.77 -21.97
CA VAL A 91 -5.18 -17.88 -20.80
C VAL A 91 -4.04 -18.04 -19.79
N HIS A 92 -3.58 -19.26 -19.53
CA HIS A 92 -2.45 -19.50 -18.64
C HIS A 92 -1.17 -18.81 -19.14
N ALA A 93 -0.85 -18.94 -20.43
CA ALA A 93 0.29 -18.28 -21.04
C ALA A 93 0.19 -16.75 -20.92
N ALA A 94 -0.96 -16.18 -21.26
CA ALA A 94 -1.17 -14.74 -21.19
C ALA A 94 -1.06 -14.17 -19.77
N ARG A 95 -1.56 -14.90 -18.76
CA ARG A 95 -1.40 -14.52 -17.34
C ARG A 95 0.07 -14.55 -16.90
N ARG A 96 0.83 -15.52 -17.39
CA ARG A 96 2.27 -15.61 -17.13
C ARG A 96 3.00 -14.41 -17.73
N ASP A 97 2.72 -14.09 -18.99
CA ASP A 97 3.32 -12.93 -19.66
C ASP A 97 2.99 -11.63 -18.92
N ALA A 98 1.74 -11.44 -18.50
CA ALA A 98 1.32 -10.29 -17.70
C ALA A 98 2.03 -10.20 -16.33
N LEU A 99 2.30 -11.33 -15.67
CA LEU A 99 3.07 -11.37 -14.43
C LEU A 99 4.55 -11.05 -14.66
N ASP A 100 5.14 -11.53 -15.74
CA ASP A 100 6.51 -11.21 -16.08
C ASP A 100 6.66 -9.71 -16.38
N ASP A 101 5.72 -9.12 -17.12
CA ASP A 101 5.64 -7.67 -17.35
C ASP A 101 5.47 -6.88 -16.04
N PHE A 102 4.61 -7.35 -15.13
CA PHE A 102 4.46 -6.77 -13.81
C PHE A 102 5.76 -6.80 -13.01
N LEU A 103 6.48 -7.93 -13.03
CA LEU A 103 7.76 -8.07 -12.32
C LEU A 103 8.85 -7.17 -12.89
N MET A 104 8.88 -6.95 -14.21
CA MET A 104 9.80 -5.99 -14.84
C MET A 104 9.48 -4.57 -14.40
N ARG A 105 8.20 -4.19 -14.41
CA ARG A 105 7.76 -2.86 -13.95
C ARG A 105 8.14 -2.56 -12.51
N ILE A 106 8.06 -3.57 -11.63
CA ILE A 106 8.51 -3.41 -10.24
C ILE A 106 9.99 -3.01 -10.19
N ASP A 107 10.85 -3.65 -10.99
CA ASP A 107 12.27 -3.33 -10.99
C ASP A 107 12.56 -1.95 -11.55
N ASP A 108 11.86 -1.55 -12.61
CA ASP A 108 12.12 -0.32 -13.35
C ASP A 108 11.51 0.92 -12.68
N ASP A 109 10.28 0.81 -12.16
CA ASP A 109 9.50 1.97 -11.72
C ASP A 109 9.57 2.21 -10.21
N MET A 110 9.56 1.16 -9.39
CA MET A 110 9.39 1.31 -7.94
C MET A 110 10.58 2.04 -7.29
N ALA A 111 11.79 1.91 -7.84
CA ALA A 111 12.94 2.67 -7.37
C ALA A 111 12.72 4.19 -7.53
N ASN A 112 12.14 4.60 -8.66
CA ASN A 112 11.82 5.99 -8.94
C ASN A 112 10.69 6.50 -8.05
N GLU A 113 9.67 5.68 -7.81
CA GLU A 113 8.56 6.04 -6.91
C GLU A 113 9.03 6.20 -5.46
N ILE A 114 9.88 5.30 -4.98
CA ILE A 114 10.49 5.40 -3.64
C ILE A 114 11.33 6.68 -3.55
N ALA A 115 12.14 6.99 -4.57
CA ALA A 115 12.93 8.21 -4.60
C ALA A 115 12.05 9.47 -4.58
N ALA A 116 10.99 9.50 -5.40
CA ALA A 116 10.02 10.58 -5.43
C ALA A 116 9.34 10.78 -4.06
N ALA A 117 8.85 9.70 -3.46
CA ALA A 117 8.24 9.72 -2.13
C ALA A 117 9.23 10.19 -1.05
N ALA A 118 10.52 9.90 -1.19
CA ALA A 118 11.54 10.36 -0.25
C ALA A 118 11.75 11.88 -0.32
N THR A 119 11.69 12.48 -1.53
CA THR A 119 11.82 13.94 -1.71
C THR A 119 10.60 14.72 -1.21
N GLN A 120 9.39 14.17 -1.35
CA GLN A 120 8.15 14.84 -0.97
C GLN A 120 7.91 14.87 0.54
N ASN A 121 8.53 13.94 1.28
CA ASN A 121 8.46 13.90 2.72
C ASN A 121 9.82 13.47 3.30
N PRO A 122 10.81 14.37 3.41
CA PRO A 122 12.16 14.04 3.84
C PRO A 122 12.28 13.70 5.34
N GLY A 123 11.16 13.42 6.03
CA GLY A 123 11.16 13.15 7.46
C GLY A 123 11.16 14.45 8.26
N ARG A 124 10.06 15.21 8.17
CA ARG A 124 9.73 16.12 9.28
C ARG A 124 9.44 15.20 10.46
N GLY A 125 10.45 14.98 11.30
CA GLY A 125 10.32 14.13 12.46
C GLY A 125 9.07 14.52 13.24
N ASN A 126 8.34 13.53 13.74
CA ASN A 126 7.44 13.70 14.89
C ASN A 126 8.30 14.02 16.12
N GLY A 127 9.04 15.12 16.06
CA GLY A 127 9.57 15.81 17.22
C GLY A 127 8.36 16.39 17.92
N SER A 128 7.81 15.59 18.82
CA SER A 128 6.99 16.03 19.94
C SER A 128 7.51 17.38 20.44
N MET A 129 6.79 18.45 20.12
CA MET A 129 7.05 19.77 20.68
C MET A 129 6.43 19.81 22.08
N THR A 130 6.82 18.88 22.96
CA THR A 130 6.72 19.10 24.40
C THR A 130 7.75 20.16 24.74
N ALA A 131 7.34 21.42 24.61
CA ALA A 131 8.02 22.52 25.27
C ALA A 131 7.85 22.30 26.79
N CYS A 132 8.77 21.55 27.39
CA CYS A 132 8.98 21.52 28.82
C CYS A 132 9.49 22.90 29.24
N GLY A 133 8.57 23.79 29.62
CA GLY A 133 8.94 24.98 30.39
C GLY A 133 9.44 24.53 31.77
N PRO A 134 10.62 24.99 32.23
CA PRO A 134 11.12 24.62 33.54
C PRO A 134 10.21 25.21 34.62
N GLY A 135 9.74 24.32 35.50
CA GLY A 135 8.97 24.71 36.67
C GLY A 135 9.83 25.48 37.68
N GLN A 136 9.24 26.51 38.28
CA GLN A 136 9.52 26.90 39.66
C GLN A 136 8.19 26.92 40.41
N ARG A 137 8.17 26.15 41.50
CA ARG A 137 7.06 25.78 42.37
C ARG A 137 6.83 26.83 43.49
N PRO A 138 5.75 26.70 44.29
CA PRO A 138 5.09 27.77 45.05
C PRO A 138 5.45 27.83 46.54
N ALA A 139 5.08 28.94 47.23
CA ALA A 139 4.59 28.97 48.63
C ALA A 139 4.07 30.38 49.02
N THR A 140 2.77 30.60 49.27
CA THR A 140 1.98 30.54 50.55
C THR A 140 2.03 31.81 51.45
N ILE A 141 0.83 32.19 51.93
CA ILE A 141 0.48 32.90 53.21
C ILE A 141 0.49 34.46 53.20
N THR A 142 -0.69 35.13 53.17
CA THR A 142 -1.50 35.66 54.33
C THR A 142 -1.15 37.16 54.58
N THR A 143 -2.00 38.18 54.75
CA THR A 143 -3.34 38.36 55.35
C THR A 143 -3.89 39.77 55.03
N CYS A 144 -5.21 39.92 55.14
CA CYS A 144 -5.97 41.09 55.62
C CYS A 144 -5.94 42.42 54.85
N ARG A 145 -7.12 42.83 54.35
CA ARG A 145 -7.77 44.04 54.86
C ARG A 145 -9.30 43.98 54.80
N ARG A 146 -9.87 44.49 55.89
CA ARG A 146 -11.24 44.40 56.41
C ARG A 146 -12.29 45.14 55.56
N ARG A 147 -13.54 44.64 55.63
CA ARG A 147 -14.79 45.41 55.44
C ARG A 147 -14.87 46.57 56.43
N PRO A 148 -15.67 47.61 56.12
CA PRO A 148 -16.83 47.85 56.97
C PRO A 148 -18.15 47.93 56.19
N ARG A 149 -19.19 47.35 56.79
CA ARG A 149 -20.60 47.65 56.51
C ARG A 149 -20.93 49.03 57.10
N HIS A 150 -21.66 49.87 56.37
CA HIS A 150 -22.48 50.91 56.95
C HIS A 150 -23.86 50.90 56.29
N SER A 151 -24.82 51.38 57.07
CA SER A 151 -26.24 51.02 57.11
C SER A 151 -27.14 52.22 56.83
N SER A 152 -28.41 51.93 56.49
CA SER A 152 -29.63 52.70 56.81
C SER A 152 -30.11 53.82 55.86
N ARG A 153 -31.27 53.53 55.21
CA ARG A 153 -32.55 54.28 55.07
C ARG A 153 -32.60 55.82 54.90
N PRO A 154 -33.57 56.32 54.12
CA PRO A 154 -34.96 56.53 54.60
C PRO A 154 -35.98 55.50 54.10
#